data_AF-A0A315W9L9-F1
#
_entry.id   AF-A0A315W9L9-F1
#
_cell.length_a   1.000
_cell.length_b   1.000
_cell.length_c   1.000
_cell.angle_alpha   90.00
_cell.angle_beta   90.00
_cell.angle_gamma   90.00
#
_symmetry.space_group_name_H-M   'P 1'
#
loop_
_entity.id
_entity.type
_entity.pdbx_description
1 polymer ?
#
loop_
_entity_poly.entity_id
_entity_poly.type
_entity_poly.pdbx_seq_one_letter_code
_entity_poly.pdbx_strand_id
1 'polypeptide(L)'
;MDLDLAGHDYRKALDICHQEQGQDHPQTLVLMSDLATILDLQGRHDDALVLIQQAVDLSISVENPDHYLLLENLAGILMHTGRLNDSARFYQEALDRARQAGDRAALERIQDGLEELRKRRSQATKDKQD
;
A
#
# COMPACT_ATOMS: atom_id res chain seq x y z
N MET A 1 -6.70 2.05 19.48
CA MET A 1 -6.84 0.84 18.65
C MET A 1 -5.72 -0.11 19.06
N ASP A 2 -6.03 -1.35 19.40
CA ASP A 2 -5.03 -2.36 19.74
C ASP A 2 -4.50 -2.96 18.43
N LEU A 3 -3.30 -2.51 18.01
CA LEU A 3 -2.69 -2.92 16.75
C LEU A 3 -2.28 -4.40 16.77
N ASP A 4 -1.95 -4.94 17.94
CA ASP A 4 -1.54 -6.34 18.07
C ASP A 4 -2.74 -7.27 17.87
N LEU A 5 -3.88 -6.93 18.49
CA LEU A 5 -5.13 -7.66 18.26
C LEU A 5 -5.57 -7.55 16.80
N ALA A 6 -5.54 -6.35 16.21
CA ALA A 6 -5.90 -6.15 14.81
C ALA A 6 -5.00 -6.99 13.88
N GLY A 7 -3.68 -6.95 14.07
CA GLY A 7 -2.72 -7.72 13.26
C GLY A 7 -2.91 -9.23 13.39
N HIS A 8 -3.28 -9.72 14.57
CA HIS A 8 -3.65 -11.12 14.79
C HIS A 8 -4.94 -11.49 14.03
N ASP A 9 -5.98 -10.67 14.11
CA ASP A 9 -7.28 -10.95 13.47
C ASP A 9 -7.16 -10.92 11.94
N TYR A 10 -6.44 -9.94 11.38
CA TYR A 10 -6.15 -9.90 9.94
C TYR A 10 -5.34 -11.11 9.49
N ARG A 11 -4.39 -11.59 10.28
CA ARG A 11 -3.62 -12.80 9.94
C ARG A 11 -4.50 -14.04 9.90
N LYS A 12 -5.37 -14.22 10.89
CA LYS A 12 -6.34 -15.33 10.89
C LYS A 12 -7.28 -15.25 9.71
N ALA A 13 -7.81 -14.06 9.40
CA ALA A 13 -8.68 -13.87 8.25
C ALA A 13 -7.95 -14.17 6.94
N LEU A 14 -6.69 -13.73 6.81
CA LEU A 14 -5.85 -13.99 5.64
C LEU A 14 -5.60 -15.49 5.46
N ASP A 15 -5.26 -16.21 6.53
CA ASP A 15 -5.04 -17.66 6.50
C ASP A 15 -6.30 -18.40 6.03
N ILE A 16 -7.47 -18.04 6.56
CA ILE A 16 -8.75 -18.63 6.15
C ILE A 16 -9.04 -18.33 4.67
N CYS A 17 -8.94 -17.07 4.25
CA CYS A 17 -9.20 -16.70 2.86
C CYS A 17 -8.25 -17.40 1.89
N HIS A 18 -6.97 -17.48 2.23
CA HIS A 18 -5.98 -18.17 1.42
C HIS A 18 -6.30 -19.67 1.28
N GLN A 19 -6.69 -20.36 2.36
CA GLN A 19 -7.05 -21.78 2.30
C GLN A 19 -8.33 -22.04 1.49
N GLU A 20 -9.35 -21.19 1.67
CA GLU A 20 -10.67 -21.42 1.07
C GLU A 20 -10.77 -20.92 -0.39
N GLN A 21 -10.06 -19.85 -0.74
CA GLN A 21 -10.24 -19.13 -2.01
C GLN A 21 -8.95 -19.01 -2.84
N GLY A 22 -7.78 -19.25 -2.24
CA GLY A 22 -6.48 -19.12 -2.90
C GLY A 22 -5.79 -17.78 -2.66
N GLN A 23 -4.50 -17.74 -3.03
CA GLN A 23 -3.60 -16.61 -2.75
C GLN A 23 -3.86 -15.38 -3.62
N ASP A 24 -4.40 -15.59 -4.82
CA ASP A 24 -4.65 -14.58 -5.84
C ASP A 24 -6.10 -14.05 -5.83
N HIS A 25 -6.94 -14.59 -4.93
CA HIS A 25 -8.31 -14.13 -4.78
C HIS A 25 -8.35 -12.65 -4.31
N PRO A 26 -9.24 -11.80 -4.85
CA PRO A 26 -9.30 -10.37 -4.49
C PRO A 26 -9.39 -10.10 -2.99
N GLN A 27 -10.18 -10.89 -2.26
CA GLN A 27 -10.29 -10.75 -0.80
C GLN A 27 -8.99 -11.08 -0.06
N THR A 28 -8.23 -12.07 -0.54
CA THR A 28 -6.92 -12.42 0.02
C THR A 28 -5.95 -11.25 -0.16
N LEU A 29 -5.93 -10.63 -1.34
CA LEU A 29 -5.08 -9.48 -1.65
C LEU A 29 -5.42 -8.24 -0.79
N VAL A 30 -6.71 -7.98 -0.56
CA VAL A 30 -7.17 -6.92 0.35
C VAL A 30 -6.68 -7.19 1.78
N LEU A 31 -6.83 -8.42 2.27
CA LEU A 31 -6.37 -8.79 3.62
C LEU A 31 -4.84 -8.70 3.77
N MET A 32 -4.07 -9.01 2.73
CA MET A 32 -2.62 -8.77 2.72
C MET A 32 -2.30 -7.27 2.85
N SER A 33 -3.03 -6.42 2.12
CA SER A 33 -2.88 -4.97 2.16
C SER A 33 -3.21 -4.36 3.53
N ASP A 34 -4.31 -4.82 4.14
CA ASP A 34 -4.72 -4.38 5.47
C ASP A 34 -3.70 -4.82 6.53
N LEU A 35 -3.24 -6.07 6.48
CA LEU A 35 -2.20 -6.55 7.39
C LEU A 35 -0.89 -5.79 7.20
N ALA A 36 -0.50 -5.45 5.97
CA ALA A 36 0.67 -4.61 5.70
C ALA A 36 0.51 -3.22 6.34
N THR A 37 -0.68 -2.62 6.26
CA THR A 37 -0.98 -1.34 6.93
C THR A 37 -0.83 -1.44 8.45
N ILE A 38 -1.32 -2.51 9.06
CA ILE A 38 -1.14 -2.72 10.52
C ILE A 38 0.35 -2.87 10.87
N LEU A 39 1.10 -3.66 10.10
CA LEU A 39 2.54 -3.83 10.32
C LEU A 39 3.30 -2.49 10.21
N ASP A 40 2.94 -1.68 9.22
CA ASP A 40 3.52 -0.35 9.02
C ASP A 40 3.22 0.60 10.20
N LEU A 41 1.98 0.60 10.70
CA LEU A 41 1.58 1.36 11.90
C LEU A 41 2.29 0.87 13.17
N GLN A 42 2.70 -0.39 13.23
CA GLN A 42 3.53 -0.96 14.30
C GLN A 42 5.02 -0.63 14.15
N GLY A 43 5.42 0.08 13.09
CA GLY A 43 6.84 0.36 12.77
C GLY A 43 7.57 -0.81 12.14
N ARG A 44 6.89 -1.91 11.79
CA ARG A 44 7.44 -3.09 11.12
C ARG A 44 7.43 -2.91 9.60
N HIS A 45 8.10 -1.86 9.14
CA HIS A 45 8.02 -1.43 7.74
C HIS A 45 8.54 -2.48 6.74
N ASP A 46 9.60 -3.22 7.09
CA ASP A 46 10.16 -4.24 6.19
C ASP A 46 9.18 -5.41 5.97
N ASP A 47 8.53 -5.87 7.05
CA ASP A 47 7.50 -6.90 6.95
C ASP A 47 6.28 -6.42 6.16
N ALA A 48 5.89 -5.16 6.37
CA ALA A 48 4.82 -4.52 5.62
C ALA A 48 5.14 -4.45 4.11
N LEU A 49 6.37 -4.04 3.75
CA LEU A 49 6.83 -3.94 2.37
C LEU A 49 6.85 -5.30 1.67
N VAL A 50 7.34 -6.35 2.34
CA VAL A 50 7.34 -7.71 1.78
C VAL A 50 5.91 -8.15 1.47
N LEU A 51 4.99 -7.96 2.42
CA LEU A 51 3.62 -8.41 2.28
C LEU A 51 2.84 -7.64 1.19
N ILE A 52 2.93 -6.31 1.18
CA ILE A 52 2.23 -5.50 0.17
C ILE A 52 2.81 -5.72 -1.23
N GLN A 53 4.14 -5.91 -1.36
CA GLN A 53 4.76 -6.21 -2.65
C GLN A 53 4.25 -7.55 -3.20
N GLN A 54 4.13 -8.58 -2.35
CA GLN A 54 3.55 -9.85 -2.76
C GLN A 54 2.10 -9.69 -3.24
N ALA A 55 1.29 -8.87 -2.57
CA ALA A 55 -0.08 -8.59 -3.00
C ALA A 55 -0.12 -7.85 -4.35
N VAL A 56 0.74 -6.86 -4.54
CA VAL A 56 0.88 -6.13 -5.82
C VAL A 56 1.25 -7.10 -6.94
N ASP A 57 2.23 -7.97 -6.74
CA ASP A 57 2.68 -8.92 -7.77
C ASP A 57 1.59 -9.93 -8.15
N LEU A 58 0.87 -10.48 -7.15
CA LEU A 58 -0.24 -11.40 -7.37
C LEU A 58 -1.41 -10.74 -8.09
N SER A 59 -1.74 -9.50 -7.73
CA SER A 59 -2.87 -8.77 -8.32
C SER A 59 -2.71 -8.47 -9.82
N ILE A 60 -1.48 -8.42 -10.33
CA ILE A 60 -1.19 -8.31 -11.77
C ILE A 60 -1.66 -9.57 -12.50
N SER A 61 -1.43 -10.75 -11.93
CA SER A 61 -1.72 -12.04 -12.57
C SER A 61 -3.22 -12.29 -12.79
N VAL A 62 -4.06 -11.67 -11.96
CA VAL A 62 -5.53 -11.81 -12.00
C VAL A 62 -6.24 -10.58 -12.56
N GLU A 63 -5.50 -9.63 -13.14
CA GLU A 63 -6.03 -8.37 -13.68
C GLU A 63 -6.98 -7.66 -12.68
N ASN A 64 -6.56 -7.58 -11.41
CA ASN A 64 -7.41 -7.06 -10.35
C ASN A 64 -7.78 -5.57 -10.62
N PRO A 65 -9.09 -5.22 -10.69
CA PRO A 65 -9.51 -3.84 -10.94
C PRO A 65 -9.05 -2.87 -9.84
N ASP A 66 -8.87 -3.36 -8.62
CA ASP A 66 -8.48 -2.61 -7.43
C ASP A 66 -6.95 -2.60 -7.21
N HIS A 67 -6.15 -2.99 -8.21
CA HIS A 67 -4.68 -2.97 -8.17
C HIS A 67 -4.12 -1.61 -7.72
N TYR A 68 -4.80 -0.50 -8.05
CA TYR A 68 -4.40 0.84 -7.64
C TYR A 68 -4.39 1.03 -6.11
N LEU A 69 -5.26 0.35 -5.35
CA LEU A 69 -5.27 0.41 -3.89
C LEU A 69 -4.01 -0.21 -3.30
N LEU A 70 -3.55 -1.32 -3.88
CA LEU A 70 -2.33 -1.99 -3.44
C LEU A 70 -1.08 -1.14 -3.72
N LEU A 71 -1.04 -0.51 -4.89
CA LEU A 71 0.03 0.43 -5.27
C LEU A 71 0.05 1.67 -4.36
N GLU A 72 -1.11 2.21 -4.02
CA GLU A 72 -1.24 3.35 -3.10
C GLU A 72 -0.69 3.01 -1.71
N ASN A 73 -1.06 1.85 -1.17
CA ASN A 73 -0.58 1.40 0.14
C ASN A 73 0.94 1.13 0.12
N LEU A 74 1.47 0.49 -0.93
CA LEU A 74 2.92 0.33 -1.11
C LEU A 74 3.63 1.70 -1.14
N ALA A 75 3.07 2.68 -1.85
CA ALA A 75 3.63 4.02 -1.92
C ALA A 75 3.64 4.73 -0.56
N GLY A 76 2.59 4.54 0.25
CA GLY A 76 2.51 5.06 1.62
C GLY A 76 3.58 4.48 2.53
N ILE A 77 3.75 3.15 2.53
CA ILE A 77 4.78 2.47 3.34
C ILE A 77 6.19 2.88 2.91
N LEU A 78 6.43 3.03 1.61
CA LEU A 78 7.71 3.57 1.08
C LEU A 78 7.96 5.01 1.52
N MET A 79 6.91 5.82 1.64
CA MET A 79 7.02 7.18 2.15
C MET A 79 7.39 7.22 3.64
N HIS A 80 6.88 6.28 4.44
CA HIS A 80 7.23 6.13 5.87
C HIS A 80 8.68 5.70 6.07
N THR A 81 9.22 4.87 5.18
CA THR A 81 10.64 4.46 5.19
C THR A 81 11.61 5.47 4.57
N GLY A 82 11.12 6.63 4.12
CA GLY A 82 11.94 7.67 3.49
C GLY A 82 12.38 7.34 2.06
N ARG A 83 11.86 6.26 1.45
CA ARG A 83 12.08 5.87 0.04
C ARG A 83 11.22 6.71 -0.90
N LEU A 84 11.39 8.04 -0.84
CA LEU A 84 10.49 9.02 -1.47
C LEU A 84 10.43 8.92 -3.00
N ASN A 85 11.52 8.50 -3.66
CA ASN A 85 11.55 8.33 -5.11
C ASN A 85 10.73 7.10 -5.57
N ASP A 86 10.82 6.00 -4.83
CA ASP A 86 10.05 4.79 -5.13
C ASP A 86 8.57 5.04 -4.85
N SER A 87 8.25 5.69 -3.71
CA SER A 87 6.89 6.13 -3.37
C SER A 87 6.27 6.99 -4.49
N ALA A 88 7.01 7.95 -5.06
CA ALA A 88 6.51 8.79 -6.15
C ALA A 88 6.13 7.96 -7.39
N ARG A 89 6.91 6.93 -7.72
CA ARG A 89 6.64 6.08 -8.88
C ARG A 89 5.36 5.28 -8.68
N PHE A 90 5.18 4.67 -7.51
CA PHE A 90 4.00 3.86 -7.23
C PHE A 90 2.72 4.69 -7.07
N TYR A 91 2.79 5.88 -6.45
CA TYR A 91 1.63 6.78 -6.44
C TYR A 91 1.25 7.24 -7.85
N GLN A 92 2.21 7.51 -8.73
CA GLN A 92 1.91 7.89 -10.10
C GLN A 92 1.24 6.73 -10.87
N GLU A 93 1.73 5.50 -10.69
CA GLU A 93 1.10 4.32 -11.28
C GLU A 93 -0.31 4.10 -10.72
N ALA A 94 -0.50 4.20 -9.41
CA ALA A 94 -1.81 4.12 -8.77
C ALA A 94 -2.78 5.15 -9.35
N LEU A 95 -2.34 6.40 -9.55
CA LEU A 95 -3.16 7.47 -10.11
C LEU A 95 -3.61 7.16 -11.54
N ASP A 96 -2.72 6.62 -12.37
CA ASP A 96 -3.04 6.29 -13.76
C ASP A 96 -3.99 5.10 -13.85
N ARG A 97 -3.85 4.09 -12.97
CA ARG A 97 -4.77 2.96 -12.87
C ARG A 97 -6.14 3.38 -12.32
N ALA A 98 -6.19 4.18 -11.25
CA ALA A 98 -7.43 4.73 -10.71
C ALA A 98 -8.18 5.59 -11.75
N ARG A 99 -7.44 6.34 -12.58
CA ARG A 99 -8.04 7.10 -13.69
C ARG A 99 -8.66 6.19 -14.75
N GLN A 100 -8.01 5.08 -15.09
CA GLN A 100 -8.55 4.09 -16.03
C GLN A 100 -9.79 3.40 -15.47
N ALA A 101 -9.82 3.12 -14.16
CA ALA A 101 -10.96 2.55 -13.46
C ALA A 101 -12.13 3.55 -13.26
N GLY A 102 -11.86 4.85 -13.36
CA GLY A 102 -12.86 5.90 -13.12
C GLY A 102 -13.18 6.13 -11.63
N ASP A 103 -12.34 5.63 -10.72
CA ASP A 103 -12.53 5.80 -9.28
C ASP A 103 -12.07 7.19 -8.83
N ARG A 104 -13.03 8.12 -8.76
CA ARG A 104 -12.79 9.50 -8.34
C ARG A 104 -12.30 9.59 -6.89
N ALA A 105 -12.80 8.74 -5.99
CA ALA A 105 -12.41 8.79 -4.59
C ALA A 105 -10.95 8.34 -4.43
N ALA A 106 -10.51 7.34 -5.18
CA ALA A 106 -9.11 6.95 -5.22
C ALA A 106 -8.20 8.04 -5.81
N LEU A 107 -8.64 8.73 -6.87
CA LEU A 107 -7.88 9.84 -7.44
C LEU A 107 -7.61 10.95 -6.41
N GLU A 108 -8.62 11.32 -5.63
CA GLU A 108 -8.51 12.35 -4.58
C GLU A 108 -7.52 11.88 -3.47
N ARG A 109 -7.67 10.65 -2.96
CA ARG A 109 -6.75 10.09 -1.94
C ARG A 109 -5.30 9.99 -2.42
N ILE A 110 -5.08 9.52 -3.65
CA ILE A 110 -3.74 9.39 -4.24
C ILE A 110 -3.10 10.77 -4.46
N GLN A 111 -3.89 11.78 -4.83
CA GLN A 111 -3.42 13.15 -4.96
C GLN A 111 -2.97 13.73 -3.62
N ASP A 112 -3.73 13.51 -2.55
CA ASP A 112 -3.34 13.93 -1.20
C ASP A 112 -2.01 13.27 -0.78
N GLY A 113 -1.84 11.97 -1.05
CA GLY A 113 -0.59 11.25 -0.83
C GLY A 113 0.59 11.83 -1.61
N LEU A 114 0.39 12.18 -2.89
CA LEU A 114 1.40 12.85 -3.72
C LEU A 114 1.76 14.25 -3.20
N GLU A 115 0.81 15.00 -2.67
CA GLU A 115 1.07 16.30 -2.06
C GLU A 115 1.91 16.18 -0.79
N GLU A 116 1.57 15.24 0.09
CA GLU A 116 2.37 14.94 1.29
C GLU A 116 3.79 14.50 0.91
N LEU A 117 3.91 13.64 -0.09
CA LEU A 117 5.21 13.20 -0.60
C LEU A 117 6.06 14.38 -1.09
N ARG A 118 5.46 15.34 -1.82
CA ARG A 118 6.16 16.55 -2.28
C ARG A 118 6.66 17.40 -1.11
N LYS A 119 5.84 17.56 -0.06
CA LYS A 119 6.25 18.28 1.16
C LYS A 119 7.46 17.61 1.80
N ARG A 120 7.43 16.29 2.01
CA ARG A 120 8.54 15.52 2.59
C ARG A 120 9.82 15.61 1.76
N ARG A 121 9.71 15.52 0.43
CA ARG A 121 10.86 15.69 -0.47
C ARG A 121 11.47 17.09 -0.37
N SER A 122 10.64 18.13 -0.30
CA SER A 122 11.12 19.50 -0.17
C SER A 122 11.84 19.74 1.15
N GLN A 123 11.37 19.14 2.24
CA GLN A 123 11.99 19.24 3.55
C GLN A 123 13.34 18.51 3.57
N ALA A 124 13.38 17.27 3.07
CA ALA A 124 14.60 16.48 2.97
C ALA A 124 15.69 17.14 2.09
N THR A 125 15.31 18.00 1.14
CA THR A 125 16.28 18.79 0.37
C THR A 125 16.81 20.00 1.13
N LYS A 126 15.99 20.63 1.98
CA LYS A 126 16.43 21.75 2.84
C LYS A 126 17.37 21.27 3.93
N ASP A 127 17.03 20.16 4.60
CA ASP A 127 17.84 19.56 5.66
C ASP A 127 19.23 19.08 5.19
N LYS A 128 19.45 18.93 3.87
CA LYS A 128 20.76 18.59 3.29
C LYS A 128 21.61 19.82 2.95
N GLN A 129 21.05 21.02 2.99
CA GLN A 129 21.70 22.28 2.63
C GLN A 129 22.11 23.11 3.86
N ASP A 130 21.60 22.77 5.04
CA ASP A 130 21.97 23.34 6.35
C ASP A 130 23.07 22.52 7.05
#